data_AF-A0A259HA81-F1
#
_entry.id   AF-A0A259HA81-F1
#
_cell.length_a   1.000
_cell.length_b   1.000
_cell.length_c   1.000
_cell.angle_alpha   90.00
_cell.angle_beta   90.00
_cell.angle_gamma   90.00
#
_symmetry.space_group_name_H-M   'P 1'
#
loop_
_entity.id
_entity.type
_entity.pdbx_description
1 polymer ?
#
loop_
_entity_poly.entity_id
_entity_poly.type
_entity_poly.pdbx_seq_one_letter_code
_entity_poly.pdbx_strand_id
1 'polypeptide(L)'
;MEKKIKESVGTLLAHIIKVDNRDVEKEAPLFCHIMGQNFDCDHEEAKKFLYALMEKEYDLDEHIAIINQALCEDKLSKLHILEQLNHMIYSDTISPEDYKIFEDIKNKLFEC
;
A
#
# COMPACT_ATOMS: atom_id res chain seq x y z
N MET A 1 11.77 4.45 -12.22
CA MET A 1 11.38 5.09 -10.95
C MET A 1 9.96 4.68 -10.60
N GLU A 2 9.02 4.92 -11.51
CA GLU A 2 7.62 4.52 -11.42
C GLU A 2 7.39 3.04 -11.04
N LYS A 3 8.11 2.09 -11.66
CA LYS A 3 8.00 0.66 -11.29
C LYS A 3 8.36 0.36 -9.83
N LYS A 4 9.36 1.06 -9.26
CA LYS A 4 9.76 0.86 -7.84
C LYS A 4 8.75 1.50 -6.88
N ILE A 5 8.18 2.64 -7.26
CA ILE A 5 7.11 3.29 -6.49
C ILE A 5 5.86 2.41 -6.52
N LYS A 6 5.48 1.89 -7.70
CA LYS A 6 4.40 0.92 -7.87
C LYS A 6 4.56 -0.28 -6.95
N GLU A 7 5.74 -0.89 -6.96
CA GLU A 7 6.04 -2.03 -6.09
C GLU A 7 5.90 -1.64 -4.62
N SER A 8 6.45 -0.50 -4.22
CA SER A 8 6.44 -0.05 -2.83
C SER A 8 5.05 0.33 -2.31
N VAL A 9 4.25 1.02 -3.12
CA VAL A 9 2.86 1.37 -2.79
C VAL A 9 2.01 0.10 -2.71
N GLY A 10 2.18 -0.83 -3.66
CA GLY A 10 1.50 -2.12 -3.59
C GLY A 10 1.89 -2.92 -2.36
N THR A 11 3.17 -2.91 -1.95
CA THR A 11 3.59 -3.56 -0.70
C THR A 11 2.90 -2.95 0.52
N LEU A 12 2.80 -1.62 0.62
CA LEU A 12 2.08 -0.95 1.72
C LEU A 12 0.61 -1.37 1.79
N LEU A 13 -0.09 -1.40 0.65
CA LEU A 13 -1.49 -1.80 0.59
C LEU A 13 -1.68 -3.29 0.95
N ALA A 14 -0.82 -4.16 0.43
CA ALA A 14 -0.84 -5.59 0.74
C ALA A 14 -0.44 -5.89 2.19
N HIS A 15 0.34 -5.01 2.83
CA HIS A 15 0.74 -5.16 4.22
C HIS A 15 -0.46 -5.14 5.17
N ILE A 16 -1.43 -4.24 4.93
CA ILE A 16 -2.68 -4.20 5.69
C ILE A 16 -3.41 -5.54 5.62
N ILE A 17 -3.56 -6.09 4.40
CA ILE A 17 -4.21 -7.39 4.16
C ILE A 17 -3.47 -8.51 4.91
N LYS A 18 -2.14 -8.50 4.87
CA LYS A 18 -1.29 -9.56 5.43
C LYS A 18 -1.25 -9.55 6.96
N VAL A 19 -1.09 -8.38 7.60
CA VAL A 19 -0.99 -8.28 9.06
C VAL A 19 -2.33 -8.57 9.73
N ASP A 20 -3.42 -8.13 9.11
CA ASP A 20 -4.77 -8.36 9.61
C ASP A 20 -5.31 -9.77 9.27
N ASN A 21 -4.51 -10.57 8.55
CA ASN A 21 -4.89 -11.91 8.08
C ASN A 21 -6.24 -11.93 7.35
N ARG A 22 -6.46 -10.92 6.50
CA ARG A 22 -7.71 -10.76 5.73
C ARG A 22 -7.79 -11.76 4.60
N ASP A 23 -9.02 -12.02 4.16
CA ASP A 23 -9.28 -12.88 3.01
C ASP A 23 -8.82 -12.19 1.72
N VAL A 24 -7.71 -12.65 1.16
CA VAL A 24 -7.08 -12.07 -0.04
C VAL A 24 -8.06 -12.04 -1.22
N GLU A 25 -8.96 -13.01 -1.36
CA GLU A 25 -9.92 -13.00 -2.46
C GLU A 25 -10.97 -11.89 -2.32
N LYS A 26 -11.32 -11.52 -1.08
CA LYS A 26 -12.25 -10.43 -0.81
C LYS A 26 -11.61 -9.07 -1.00
N GLU A 27 -10.34 -8.93 -0.65
CA GLU A 27 -9.62 -7.65 -0.74
C GLU A 27 -9.02 -7.40 -2.14
N ALA A 28 -8.79 -8.45 -2.93
CA ALA A 28 -8.19 -8.34 -4.26
C ALA A 28 -8.89 -7.33 -5.19
N PRO A 29 -10.23 -7.27 -5.30
CA PRO A 29 -10.90 -6.28 -6.16
C PRO A 29 -10.56 -4.83 -5.79
N LEU A 30 -10.53 -4.50 -4.49
CA LEU A 30 -10.21 -3.16 -4.02
C LEU A 30 -8.73 -2.83 -4.27
N PHE A 31 -7.84 -3.77 -3.94
CA PHE A 31 -6.42 -3.63 -4.24
C PHE A 31 -6.19 -3.38 -5.74
N CYS A 32 -6.81 -4.17 -6.61
CA CYS A 32 -6.68 -4.02 -8.06
C CYS A 32 -7.23 -2.67 -8.55
N HIS A 33 -8.35 -2.22 -7.99
CA HIS A 33 -8.92 -0.92 -8.31
C HIS A 33 -7.95 0.22 -7.97
N ILE A 34 -7.38 0.22 -6.76
CA ILE A 34 -6.42 1.24 -6.30
C ILE A 34 -5.15 1.22 -7.19
N MET A 35 -4.61 0.03 -7.49
CA MET A 35 -3.44 -0.10 -8.35
C MET A 35 -3.71 0.39 -9.78
N GLY A 36 -4.89 0.13 -10.32
CA GLY A 36 -5.31 0.63 -11.63
C GLY A 36 -5.41 2.15 -11.68
N GLN A 37 -5.95 2.79 -10.63
CA GLN A 37 -6.05 4.25 -10.56
C GLN A 37 -4.70 4.97 -10.52
N ASN A 38 -3.70 4.37 -9.87
CA ASN A 38 -2.39 5.01 -9.67
C ASN A 38 -1.36 4.70 -10.75
N PHE A 39 -1.41 3.47 -11.30
CA PHE A 39 -0.30 2.91 -12.08
C PHE A 39 -0.76 2.28 -13.39
N ASP A 40 -2.01 2.51 -13.81
CA ASP A 40 -2.60 1.94 -15.03
C ASP A 40 -2.43 0.41 -15.13
N CYS A 41 -2.46 -0.25 -13.96
CA CYS A 41 -2.39 -1.70 -13.89
C CYS A 41 -3.70 -2.32 -14.31
N ASP A 42 -3.62 -3.33 -15.17
CA ASP A 42 -4.78 -4.19 -15.42
C ASP A 42 -5.10 -5.05 -14.19
N HIS A 43 -6.36 -5.48 -14.09
CA HIS A 43 -6.85 -6.21 -12.93
C HIS A 43 -6.12 -7.53 -12.72
N GLU A 44 -5.71 -8.23 -13.78
CA GLU A 44 -5.02 -9.52 -13.68
C GLU A 44 -3.55 -9.34 -13.26
N GLU A 45 -2.88 -8.29 -13.74
CA GLU A 45 -1.53 -7.89 -13.32
C GLU A 45 -1.53 -7.55 -11.83
N ALA A 46 -2.44 -6.67 -11.39
CA ALA A 46 -2.54 -6.26 -10.00
C ALA A 46 -2.88 -7.44 -9.08
N LYS A 47 -3.77 -8.33 -9.50
CA LYS A 47 -4.14 -9.52 -8.72
C LYS A 47 -2.97 -10.50 -8.57
N LYS A 48 -2.24 -10.79 -9.65
CA LYS A 48 -1.02 -11.61 -9.58
C LYS A 48 0.04 -10.98 -8.69
N PHE A 49 0.17 -9.66 -8.77
CA PHE A 49 1.11 -8.92 -7.94
C PHE A 49 0.75 -9.02 -6.45
N LEU A 50 -0.52 -8.86 -6.09
CA LEU A 50 -0.99 -9.07 -4.71
C LEU A 50 -0.64 -10.46 -4.20
N TYR A 51 -0.96 -11.52 -4.94
CA TYR A 51 -0.64 -12.88 -4.53
C TYR A 51 0.86 -13.11 -4.31
N ALA A 52 1.69 -12.56 -5.19
CA ALA A 52 3.14 -12.63 -5.03
C ALA A 52 3.61 -11.92 -3.74
N LEU A 53 3.00 -10.79 -3.37
CA LEU A 53 3.32 -10.07 -2.14
C LEU A 53 2.87 -10.81 -0.88
N MET A 54 1.77 -11.56 -0.94
CA MET A 54 1.30 -12.37 0.19
C MET A 54 2.32 -13.45 0.58
N GLU A 55 2.98 -14.07 -0.41
CA GLU A 55 3.98 -15.12 -0.20
C GLU A 55 5.40 -14.59 0.05
N LYS A 56 5.68 -13.34 -0.33
CA LYS A 56 7.02 -12.74 -0.24
C LYS A 56 7.28 -12.13 1.14
N GLU A 57 8.51 -12.27 1.62
CA GLU A 57 9.04 -11.45 2.72
C GLU A 57 9.51 -10.10 2.20
N TYR A 58 9.20 -9.04 2.93
CA TYR A 58 9.56 -7.68 2.57
C TYR A 58 9.86 -6.86 3.83
N ASP A 59 10.67 -5.81 3.65
CA ASP A 59 10.90 -4.78 4.66
C ASP A 59 9.97 -3.59 4.34
N LEU A 60 9.04 -3.31 5.26
CA LEU A 60 8.11 -2.19 5.08
C LEU A 60 8.84 -0.84 5.08
N ASP A 61 9.88 -0.69 5.91
CA ASP A 61 10.65 0.55 6.05
C ASP A 61 11.51 0.79 4.80
N GLU A 62 12.10 -0.29 4.26
CA GLU A 62 12.32 -0.55 2.83
C GLU A 62 11.53 0.36 1.88
N HIS A 63 10.27 -0.03 1.73
CA HIS A 63 9.35 0.50 0.75
C HIS A 63 8.91 1.94 1.09
N ILE A 64 8.76 2.26 2.37
CA ILE A 64 8.46 3.63 2.80
C ILE A 64 9.60 4.58 2.42
N ALA A 65 10.86 4.18 2.64
CA ALA A 65 12.02 4.99 2.28
C ALA A 65 12.10 5.23 0.76
N ILE A 66 11.82 4.21 -0.06
CA ILE A 66 11.76 4.34 -1.52
C ILE A 66 10.73 5.38 -1.94
N ILE A 67 9.53 5.35 -1.35
CA ILE A 67 8.46 6.30 -1.67
C ILE A 67 8.83 7.70 -1.17
N ASN A 68 9.32 7.81 0.05
CA ASN A 68 9.71 9.10 0.63
C ASN A 68 10.82 9.77 -0.21
N GLN A 69 11.84 9.01 -0.63
CA GLN A 69 12.89 9.52 -1.50
C GLN A 69 12.36 9.96 -2.87
N ALA A 70 11.43 9.19 -3.45
CA ALA A 70 10.89 9.51 -4.77
C ALA A 70 9.91 10.68 -4.77
N LEU A 71 9.19 10.89 -3.65
CA LEU A 71 8.12 11.88 -3.51
C LEU A 71 8.46 12.96 -2.46
N CYS A 72 9.74 13.18 -2.12
CA CYS A 72 10.09 13.98 -0.93
C CYS A 72 9.38 15.33 -0.89
N GLU A 73 9.39 16.06 -2.02
CA GLU A 73 8.71 17.35 -2.19
C GLU A 73 7.24 17.22 -2.63
N ASP A 74 6.81 16.05 -3.11
CA ASP A 74 5.46 15.80 -3.60
C ASP A 74 4.54 15.32 -2.48
N LYS A 75 4.17 16.28 -1.63
CA LYS A 75 3.26 16.05 -0.49
C LYS A 75 1.86 15.63 -0.94
N LEU A 76 1.41 16.06 -2.12
CA LEU A 76 0.07 15.71 -2.61
C LEU A 76 -0.02 14.23 -2.96
N SER A 77 0.97 13.70 -3.68
CA SER A 77 1.04 12.27 -3.98
C SER A 77 1.19 11.43 -2.71
N LYS A 78 1.95 11.90 -1.71
CA LYS A 78 2.03 11.24 -0.39
C LYS A 78 0.68 11.20 0.34
N LEU A 79 -0.08 12.29 0.32
CA LEU A 79 -1.43 12.32 0.90
C LEU A 79 -2.40 11.37 0.18
N HIS A 80 -2.30 11.29 -1.16
CA HIS A 80 -3.10 10.37 -1.97
C HIS A 80 -2.81 8.90 -1.62
N ILE A 81 -1.53 8.54 -1.41
CA ILE A 81 -1.15 7.20 -0.94
C ILE A 81 -1.76 6.90 0.43
N LEU A 82 -1.76 7.87 1.35
CA LEU A 82 -2.38 7.70 2.67
C LEU A 82 -3.91 7.56 2.56
N GLU A 83 -4.57 8.32 1.70
CA GLU A 83 -6.00 8.15 1.44
C GLU A 83 -6.34 6.71 1.01
N GLN A 84 -5.54 6.16 0.10
CA GLN A 84 -5.74 4.80 -0.40
C GLN A 84 -5.42 3.72 0.64
N LEU A 85 -4.39 3.93 1.44
CA LEU A 85 -4.08 3.06 2.57
C LEU A 85 -5.26 3.06 3.56
N ASN A 86 -5.81 4.23 3.86
CA ASN A 86 -6.98 4.35 4.72
C ASN A 86 -8.20 3.65 4.10
N HIS A 87 -8.39 3.73 2.78
CA HIS A 87 -9.45 3.00 2.07
C HIS A 87 -9.31 1.48 2.22
N MET A 88 -8.09 0.95 2.11
CA MET A 88 -7.84 -0.45 2.41
C MET A 88 -8.11 -0.79 3.88
N ILE A 89 -7.87 0.11 4.83
CA ILE A 89 -8.13 -0.15 6.24
C ILE A 89 -9.63 -0.24 6.52
N TYR A 90 -10.42 0.78 6.13
CA TYR A 90 -11.86 0.85 6.44
C TYR A 90 -12.74 -0.03 5.54
N SER A 91 -12.17 -0.71 4.53
CA SER A 91 -12.91 -1.67 3.70
C SER A 91 -13.32 -2.93 4.46
N ASP A 92 -12.65 -3.22 5.58
CA ASP A 92 -12.97 -4.31 6.49
C ASP A 92 -13.12 -3.79 7.94
N THR A 93 -13.20 -4.70 8.90
CA THR A 93 -13.34 -4.43 10.33
C THR A 93 -12.09 -3.74 10.86
N ILE A 94 -12.24 -2.46 11.20
CA ILE A 94 -11.14 -1.62 11.70
C ILE A 94 -10.72 -2.07 13.10
N SER A 95 -9.42 -2.26 13.29
CA SER A 95 -8.78 -2.50 14.58
C SER A 95 -7.95 -1.29 15.04
N PRO A 96 -7.70 -1.13 16.35
CA PRO A 96 -6.76 -0.12 16.86
C PRO A 96 -5.33 -0.29 16.33
N GLU A 97 -4.95 -1.49 15.90
CA GLU A 97 -3.61 -1.75 15.36
C GLU A 97 -3.46 -1.15 13.95
N ASP A 98 -4.52 -1.16 13.14
CA ASP A 98 -4.52 -0.61 11.78
C ASP A 98 -4.14 0.86 11.79
N TYR A 99 -4.66 1.62 12.76
CA TYR A 99 -4.33 3.03 12.91
C TYR A 99 -2.92 3.27 13.44
N LYS A 100 -2.32 2.34 14.20
CA LYS A 100 -0.90 2.45 14.54
C LYS A 100 -0.04 2.26 13.31
N ILE A 101 -0.33 1.24 12.51
CA ILE A 101 0.38 0.97 11.24
C ILE A 101 0.23 2.18 10.31
N PHE A 102 -0.98 2.73 10.19
CA PHE A 102 -1.24 3.93 9.40
C PHE A 102 -0.42 5.15 9.87
N GLU A 103 -0.43 5.42 11.19
CA GLU A 103 0.31 6.55 11.77
C GLU A 103 1.83 6.38 11.61
N ASP A 104 2.35 5.17 11.79
CA ASP A 104 3.77 4.86 11.59
C ASP A 104 4.19 5.07 10.13
N ILE A 105 3.40 4.59 9.17
CA ILE A 105 3.63 4.83 7.74
C ILE A 105 3.58 6.33 7.43
N LYS A 106 2.56 7.04 7.93
CA LYS A 106 2.41 8.48 7.73
C LYS A 106 3.61 9.25 8.25
N ASN A 107 4.05 8.99 9.48
CA ASN A 107 5.17 9.71 10.07
C ASN A 107 6.44 9.52 9.24
N LYS A 108 6.78 8.26 8.90
CA LYS A 108 7.96 7.94 8.07
C LYS A 108 7.89 8.49 6.65
N LEU A 109 6.70 8.55 6.03
CA LEU A 109 6.52 9.16 4.70
C LEU A 109 6.77 10.68 4.70
N PHE A 110 6.65 11.35 5.84
CA PHE A 110 6.77 12.80 5.95
C PHE A 110 8.04 13.26 6.70
N GLU A 111 8.92 12.34 7.09
CA GLU A 111 10.22 12.59 7.74
C GLU A 111 11.32 13.14 6.80
N CYS A 112 10.97 13.87 5.73
CA CYS A 112 11.98 14.70 5.04
C CYS A 112 12.49 15.80 6.01
#